data_AF-A0A914XZL4-F1
#
_entry.id   AF-A0A914XZL4-F1
#
_cell.length_a   1.000
_cell.length_b   1.000
_cell.length_c   1.000
_cell.angle_alpha   90.00
_cell.angle_beta   90.00
_cell.angle_gamma   90.00
#
_symmetry.space_group_name_H-M   'P 1'
#
loop_
_entity.id
_entity.type
_entity.pdbx_description
1 polymer ?
#
loop_
_entity_poly.entity_id
_entity_poly.type
_entity_poly.pdbx_seq_one_letter_code
_entity_poly.pdbx_strand_id
1 'polypeptide(L)'
;MSDTFVRGLSLELFTSLMGTVTQALHSLADDIINQTGIPSENVENISAIIENAQDYIRDNVLNVALEDHAKPMRRVLGVLPIDEMAELAETLINLQSLKEKVTRPSETVGGPVDVAVITKCEGLIWIKRKHYFNLDINARYTQRLSATHGRH
;
A
#
# COMPACT_ATOMS: atom_id res chain seq x y z
N MET A 1 2.82 3.13 0.43
CA MET A 1 1.38 3.42 0.67
C MET A 1 0.44 2.56 -0.14
N SER A 2 0.81 2.12 -1.34
CA SER A 2 -0.01 1.14 -2.08
C SER A 2 -0.41 -0.05 -1.21
N ASP A 3 0.54 -0.62 -0.46
CA ASP A 3 0.27 -1.70 0.48
C ASP A 3 -0.71 -1.30 1.60
N THR A 4 -0.61 -0.08 2.14
CA THR A 4 -1.56 0.46 3.11
C THR A 4 -2.95 0.67 2.53
N PHE A 5 -3.05 1.15 1.28
CA PHE A 5 -4.31 1.34 0.60
C PHE A 5 -5.03 0.01 0.38
N VAL A 6 -4.28 -1.03 0.02
CA VAL A 6 -4.83 -2.38 -0.21
C VAL A 6 -5.19 -3.08 1.10
N ARG A 7 -4.33 -2.98 2.13
CA ARG A 7 -4.53 -3.67 3.42
C ARG A 7 -5.39 -2.89 4.42
N GLY A 8 -5.62 -1.61 4.18
CA GLY A 8 -6.32 -0.70 5.11
C GLY A 8 -5.51 -0.30 6.34
N LEU A 9 -4.32 -0.89 6.56
CA LEU A 9 -3.48 -0.67 7.73
C LEU A 9 -2.01 -0.60 7.32
N SER A 10 -1.28 0.41 7.80
CA SER A 10 0.16 0.52 7.55
C SER A 10 0.95 -0.23 8.62
N LEU A 11 2.09 -0.81 8.25
CA LEU A 11 2.99 -1.50 9.19
C LEU A 11 3.46 -0.57 10.31
N GLU A 12 3.75 0.69 9.98
CA GLU A 12 4.19 1.70 10.95
C GLU A 12 3.10 2.00 11.99
N LEU A 13 1.86 2.25 11.53
CA LEU A 13 0.73 2.49 12.44
C LEU A 13 0.42 1.25 13.28
N PHE A 14 0.43 0.06 12.66
CA PHE A 14 0.20 -1.19 13.37
C PHE A 14 1.26 -1.43 14.46
N THR A 15 2.54 -1.25 14.13
CA THR A 15 3.64 -1.41 15.08
C THR A 15 3.52 -0.41 16.23
N SER A 16 3.23 0.85 15.93
CA SER A 16 3.01 1.88 16.94
C SER A 16 1.81 1.55 17.84
N LEU A 17 0.69 1.14 17.25
CA LEU A 17 -0.53 0.77 17.97
C LEU A 17 -0.28 -0.42 18.91
N MET A 18 0.34 -1.49 18.41
CA MET A 18 0.64 -2.67 19.21
C MET A 18 1.64 -2.35 20.33
N GLY A 19 2.61 -1.46 20.08
CA GLY A 19 3.50 -0.95 21.11
C GLY A 19 2.76 -0.20 22.22
N THR A 20 1.85 0.70 21.87
CA THR A 20 1.02 1.44 22.84
C THR A 20 0.09 0.51 23.63
N VAL A 21 -0.54 -0.47 22.98
CA VAL A 21 -1.38 -1.48 23.65
C VAL A 21 -0.55 -2.29 24.64
N THR A 22 0.65 -2.71 24.23
CA THR A 22 1.58 -3.46 25.10
C THR A 22 1.91 -2.67 26.36
N GLN A 23 2.29 -1.40 26.20
CA GLN A 23 2.60 -0.51 27.34
C GLN A 23 1.38 -0.31 28.25
N ALA A 24 0.19 -0.12 27.67
CA ALA A 24 -1.04 0.06 28.44
C ALA A 24 -1.39 -1.19 29.27
N LEU A 25 -1.20 -2.40 28.70
CA LEU A 25 -1.45 -3.65 29.42
C LEU A 25 -0.47 -3.87 30.57
N HIS A 26 0.81 -3.55 30.38
CA HIS A 26 1.80 -3.59 31.47
C HIS A 26 1.46 -2.58 32.57
N SER A 27 1.18 -1.33 32.21
CA SER A 27 0.78 -0.31 33.19
C SER A 27 -0.46 -0.71 33.98
N LEU A 28 -1.47 -1.29 33.30
CA LEU A 28 -2.68 -1.77 33.96
C LEU A 28 -2.37 -2.91 34.95
N ALA A 29 -1.49 -3.84 34.58
CA ALA A 29 -1.09 -4.93 35.46
C ALA A 29 -0.37 -4.39 36.71
N ASP A 30 0.57 -3.46 36.53
CA ASP A 30 1.29 -2.82 37.63
C ASP A 30 0.34 -2.07 38.58
N ASP A 31 -0.64 -1.33 38.03
CA ASP A 31 -1.65 -0.62 38.82
C ASP A 31 -2.52 -1.58 39.65
N ILE A 32 -2.91 -2.73 39.10
CA ILE A 32 -3.69 -3.75 39.80
C ILE A 32 -2.87 -4.39 40.93
N ILE A 33 -1.60 -4.72 40.69
CA ILE A 33 -0.70 -5.28 41.71
C ILE A 33 -0.54 -4.28 42.87
N ASN A 34 -0.30 -3.01 42.54
CA ASN A 34 -0.13 -1.95 43.52
C ASN A 34 -1.40 -1.73 44.37
N GLN A 35 -2.59 -1.81 43.77
CA GLN A 35 -3.85 -1.64 44.51
C GLN A 35 -4.23 -2.85 45.36
N THR A 36 -3.87 -4.06 44.94
CA THR A 36 -4.22 -5.30 45.66
C THR A 36 -3.28 -5.58 46.84
N GLY A 37 -2.10 -4.94 46.88
CA GLY A 37 -1.10 -5.14 47.93
C GLY A 37 -0.47 -6.55 47.92
N ILE A 38 -0.68 -7.31 46.83
CA ILE A 38 -0.09 -8.64 46.64
C ILE A 38 1.36 -8.43 46.15
N PRO A 39 2.37 -9.04 46.79
CA PRO A 39 3.74 -9.01 46.27
C PRO A 39 3.77 -9.58 44.85
N SER A 40 4.42 -8.89 43.91
CA SER A 40 4.53 -9.31 42.50
C SER A 40 5.08 -10.73 42.32
N GLU A 41 5.85 -11.19 43.31
CA GLU A 41 6.41 -12.53 43.45
C GLU A 41 5.35 -13.66 43.53
N ASN A 42 4.14 -13.33 43.99
CA ASN A 42 3.04 -14.28 44.19
C ASN A 42 2.03 -14.29 43.02
N VAL A 43 2.17 -13.39 42.04
CA VAL A 43 1.30 -13.38 40.86
C VAL A 43 2.00 -14.12 39.72
N GLU A 44 1.90 -15.44 39.75
CA GLU A 44 2.34 -16.27 38.63
C GLU A 44 1.53 -15.93 37.36
N ASN A 45 2.18 -16.01 36.19
CA ASN A 45 1.56 -15.92 34.85
C ASN A 45 1.08 -14.54 34.35
N ILE A 46 1.39 -13.40 34.99
CA ILE A 46 1.01 -12.08 34.42
C ILE A 46 1.54 -11.88 33.00
N SER A 47 2.81 -12.21 32.75
CA SER A 47 3.40 -12.04 31.40
C SER A 47 2.67 -12.90 30.37
N ALA A 48 2.33 -14.15 30.71
CA ALA A 48 1.58 -15.03 29.83
C ALA A 48 0.16 -14.51 29.55
N ILE A 49 -0.51 -13.91 30.55
CA ILE A 49 -1.82 -13.28 30.36
C ILE A 49 -1.72 -12.08 29.42
N ILE A 50 -0.70 -11.24 29.61
CA ILE A 50 -0.44 -10.08 28.76
C ILE A 50 -0.13 -10.51 27.33
N GLU A 51 0.73 -11.52 27.14
CA GLU A 51 1.06 -12.08 25.82
C GLU A 51 -0.18 -12.62 25.12
N ASN A 52 -1.01 -13.42 25.81
CA ASN A 52 -2.27 -13.92 25.25
C ASN A 52 -3.23 -12.78 24.86
N ALA A 53 -3.32 -11.73 25.67
CA ALA A 53 -4.14 -10.56 25.35
C ALA A 53 -3.59 -9.79 24.14
N GLN A 54 -2.27 -9.65 24.04
CA GLN A 54 -1.61 -9.03 22.88
C GLN A 54 -1.86 -9.83 21.61
N ASP A 55 -1.72 -11.15 21.66
CA ASP A 55 -1.97 -12.04 20.51
C ASP A 55 -3.43 -11.97 20.07
N TYR A 56 -4.37 -12.02 21.02
CA TYR A 56 -5.79 -11.84 20.74
C TYR A 56 -6.08 -10.50 20.05
N ILE A 57 -5.55 -9.40 20.57
CA ILE A 57 -5.75 -8.06 19.98
C ILE A 57 -5.13 -8.00 18.58
N ARG A 58 -3.91 -8.52 18.43
CA ARG A 58 -3.18 -8.55 17.16
C ARG A 58 -3.99 -9.27 16.09
N ASP A 59 -4.45 -10.48 16.40
CA ASP A 59 -5.20 -11.31 15.46
C ASP A 59 -6.53 -10.66 15.08
N ASN A 60 -7.24 -10.05 16.03
CA ASN A 60 -8.48 -9.34 15.73
C ASN A 60 -8.27 -8.12 14.83
N VAL A 61 -7.24 -7.31 15.11
CA VAL A 61 -6.91 -6.14 14.28
C VAL A 61 -6.53 -6.57 12.86
N LEU A 62 -5.70 -7.61 12.73
CA LEU A 62 -5.31 -8.13 11.42
C LEU A 62 -6.49 -8.77 10.67
N ASN A 63 -7.38 -9.47 11.37
CA ASN A 63 -8.58 -10.05 10.77
C ASN A 63 -9.53 -8.96 10.26
N VAL A 64 -9.77 -7.90 11.04
CA VAL A 64 -10.57 -6.75 10.57
C VAL A 64 -9.93 -6.12 9.33
N ALA A 65 -8.61 -5.88 9.34
CA ALA A 65 -7.91 -5.34 8.17
C ALA A 65 -8.04 -6.26 6.93
N LEU A 66 -8.03 -7.57 7.13
CA LEU A 66 -8.20 -8.55 6.06
C LEU A 66 -9.63 -8.58 5.50
N GLU A 67 -10.62 -8.71 6.38
CA GLU A 67 -12.03 -8.88 6.00
C GLU A 67 -12.63 -7.60 5.42
N ASP A 68 -12.32 -6.44 6.01
CA ASP A 68 -13.00 -5.18 5.69
C ASP A 68 -12.27 -4.36 4.62
N HIS A 69 -10.99 -4.63 4.37
CA HIS A 69 -10.19 -3.89 3.39
C HIS A 69 -9.60 -4.78 2.30
N ALA A 70 -8.73 -5.73 2.67
CA ALA A 70 -7.96 -6.49 1.67
C ALA A 70 -8.85 -7.40 0.80
N LYS A 71 -9.82 -8.11 1.39
CA LYS A 71 -10.73 -8.99 0.64
C LYS A 71 -11.67 -8.21 -0.30
N PRO A 72 -12.35 -7.13 0.11
CA PRO A 72 -13.14 -6.29 -0.79
C PRO A 72 -12.31 -5.73 -1.94
N MET A 73 -11.12 -5.20 -1.65
CA MET A 73 -10.22 -4.67 -2.68
C MET A 73 -9.86 -5.74 -3.71
N ARG A 74 -9.48 -6.94 -3.27
CA ARG A 74 -9.17 -8.05 -4.17
C ARG A 74 -10.36 -8.46 -5.04
N ARG A 75 -11.58 -8.39 -4.49
CA ARG A 75 -12.80 -8.71 -5.25
C ARG A 75 -13.03 -7.71 -6.37
N VAL A 76 -12.89 -6.42 -6.09
CA VAL A 76 -12.99 -5.34 -7.10
C VAL A 76 -11.93 -5.53 -8.17
N LEU A 77 -10.67 -5.73 -7.77
CA LEU A 77 -9.56 -6.00 -8.70
C LEU A 77 -9.82 -7.21 -9.61
N GLY A 78 -10.54 -8.23 -9.12
CA GLY A 78 -10.86 -9.43 -9.90
C GLY A 78 -11.94 -9.23 -10.98
N VAL A 79 -12.67 -8.12 -10.96
CA VAL A 79 -13.74 -7.82 -11.93
C VAL A 79 -13.49 -6.55 -12.75
N LEU A 80 -12.43 -5.80 -12.45
CA LEU A 80 -12.09 -4.57 -13.16
C LEU A 80 -11.71 -4.86 -14.63
N PRO A 81 -12.22 -4.06 -15.58
CA PRO A 81 -11.70 -4.00 -16.93
C PRO A 81 -10.19 -3.70 -16.96
N ILE A 82 -9.52 -4.12 -18.04
CA ILE A 82 -8.06 -4.01 -18.20
C ILE A 82 -7.59 -2.55 -18.17
N ASP A 83 -8.33 -1.67 -18.84
CA ASP A 83 -8.10 -0.24 -18.90
C ASP A 83 -8.25 0.43 -17.54
N GLU A 84 -9.31 0.12 -16.80
CA GLU A 84 -9.51 0.63 -15.44
C GLU A 84 -8.43 0.12 -14.47
N MET A 85 -8.02 -1.15 -14.60
CA MET A 85 -6.93 -1.72 -13.80
C MET A 85 -5.60 -1.00 -14.07
N ALA A 86 -5.33 -0.62 -15.32
CA ALA A 86 -4.14 0.15 -15.68
C ALA A 86 -4.18 1.56 -15.08
N GLU A 87 -5.33 2.24 -15.11
CA GLU A 87 -5.52 3.56 -14.50
C GLU A 87 -5.36 3.51 -12.97
N LEU A 88 -5.90 2.47 -12.31
CA LEU A 88 -5.73 2.27 -10.88
C LEU A 88 -4.25 2.06 -10.53
N ALA A 89 -3.52 1.25 -11.30
CA ALA A 89 -2.10 1.01 -11.08
C ALA A 89 -1.30 2.32 -11.17
N GLU A 90 -1.56 3.14 -12.19
CA GLU A 90 -0.96 4.47 -12.32
C GLU A 90 -1.28 5.37 -11.10
N THR A 91 -2.55 5.40 -10.71
CA THR A 91 -3.03 6.23 -9.60
C THR A 91 -2.34 5.88 -8.28
N LEU A 92 -2.12 4.59 -8.01
CA LEU A 92 -1.41 4.14 -6.81
C LEU A 92 0.06 4.58 -6.79
N ILE A 93 0.74 4.58 -7.94
CA ILE A 93 2.12 5.07 -8.05
C ILE A 93 2.16 6.59 -7.88
N ASN A 94 1.23 7.32 -8.49
CA ASN A 94 1.11 8.76 -8.33
C ASN A 94 0.85 9.15 -6.86
N LEU A 95 -0.01 8.40 -6.17
CA LEU A 95 -0.29 8.60 -4.75
C LEU A 95 0.98 8.37 -3.89
N GLN A 96 1.76 7.33 -4.20
CA GLN A 96 3.03 7.08 -3.52
C GLN A 96 4.03 8.22 -3.77
N SER A 97 4.16 8.68 -5.02
CA SER A 97 5.04 9.81 -5.37
C SER A 97 4.62 11.09 -4.64
N LEU A 98 3.32 11.36 -4.55
CA LEU A 98 2.79 12.51 -3.82
C LEU A 98 3.16 12.45 -2.34
N LYS A 99 3.03 11.29 -1.68
CA LYS A 99 3.47 11.17 -0.28
C LYS A 99 4.95 11.42 -0.10
N GLU A 100 5.81 10.84 -0.94
CA GLU A 100 7.25 11.08 -0.83
C GLU A 100 7.50 12.59 -0.92
N LYS A 101 6.96 13.25 -1.93
CA LYS A 101 7.09 14.71 -2.09
C LYS A 101 6.64 15.52 -0.87
N VAL A 102 5.59 15.10 -0.17
CA VAL A 102 5.01 15.85 0.97
C VAL A 102 5.63 15.46 2.32
N THR A 103 6.08 14.21 2.51
CA THR A 103 6.50 13.68 3.83
C THR A 103 8.01 13.56 3.98
N ARG A 104 8.74 13.19 2.93
CA ARG A 104 10.20 13.02 2.94
C ARG A 104 10.74 13.27 1.52
N PRO A 105 11.51 14.34 1.26
CA PRO A 105 11.99 14.68 -0.08
C PRO A 105 13.15 13.76 -0.51
N SER A 106 12.98 12.45 -0.37
CA SER A 106 13.91 11.44 -0.89
C SER A 106 13.82 11.33 -2.41
N GLU A 107 12.72 11.82 -3.01
CA GLU A 107 12.37 11.72 -4.43
C GLU A 107 12.60 10.32 -5.04
N THR A 108 12.52 9.27 -4.21
CA THR A 108 12.82 7.88 -4.64
C THR A 108 11.78 7.31 -5.60
N VAL A 109 10.55 7.82 -5.57
CA VAL A 109 9.46 7.46 -6.48
C VAL A 109 8.87 8.72 -7.08
N GLY A 110 9.02 8.90 -8.40
CA GLY A 110 8.46 10.02 -9.12
C GLY A 110 8.70 9.99 -10.62
N GLY A 111 8.20 11.01 -11.31
CA GLY A 111 8.26 11.13 -12.75
C GLY A 111 7.07 10.46 -13.47
N PRO A 112 7.15 10.38 -14.81
CA PRO A 112 6.10 9.79 -15.65
C PRO A 112 5.96 8.29 -15.39
N VAL A 113 4.71 7.83 -15.26
CA VAL A 113 4.39 6.41 -15.05
C VAL A 113 4.02 5.78 -16.38
N ASP A 114 4.75 4.73 -16.76
CA ASP A 114 4.43 3.88 -17.91
C ASP A 114 3.72 2.62 -17.41
N VAL A 115 2.64 2.25 -18.10
CA VAL A 115 1.80 1.09 -17.76
C VAL A 115 1.71 0.16 -18.95
N ALA A 116 2.08 -1.10 -18.72
CA ALA A 116 1.90 -2.18 -19.67
C ALA A 116 0.99 -3.27 -19.08
N VAL A 117 0.20 -3.89 -19.96
CA VAL A 117 -0.63 -5.06 -19.65
C VAL A 117 -0.11 -6.23 -20.46
N ILE A 118 -0.13 -7.42 -19.86
CA ILE A 118 0.16 -8.68 -20.55
C ILE A 118 -1.07 -9.57 -20.45
N THR A 119 -1.69 -9.88 -21.59
CA THR A 119 -2.79 -10.86 -21.66
C THR A 119 -2.37 -12.08 -22.46
N LYS A 120 -3.06 -13.21 -22.25
CA LYS A 120 -2.81 -14.44 -23.03
C LYS A 120 -3.13 -14.26 -24.52
N CYS A 121 -4.12 -13.45 -24.85
CA CYS A 121 -4.59 -13.26 -26.22
C CYS A 121 -3.75 -12.26 -27.00
N GLU A 122 -3.27 -11.21 -26.34
CA GLU A 122 -2.69 -10.04 -27.02
C GLU A 122 -1.20 -9.85 -26.74
N GLY A 123 -0.63 -10.59 -25.77
CA GLY A 123 0.75 -10.41 -25.35
C GLY A 123 0.95 -9.09 -24.59
N LEU A 124 2.16 -8.53 -24.66
CA LEU A 124 2.51 -7.26 -24.01
C LEU A 124 1.96 -6.07 -24.81
N ILE A 125 1.12 -5.26 -24.18
CA ILE A 125 0.61 -3.99 -24.71
C ILE A 125 0.97 -2.86 -23.74
N TRP A 126 1.50 -1.76 -24.27
CA TRP A 126 1.63 -0.52 -23.51
C TRP A 126 0.29 0.22 -23.51
N ILE A 127 -0.38 0.29 -22.36
CA ILE A 127 -1.63 1.05 -22.19
C ILE A 127 -1.33 2.53 -22.05
N LYS A 128 -0.27 2.87 -21.32
CA LYS A 128 0.21 4.25 -21.18
C LYS A 128 1.72 4.27 -21.25
N ARG A 129 2.26 5.16 -22.07
CA ARG A 129 3.70 5.33 -22.20
C ARG A 129 4.04 6.77 -22.47
N LYS A 130 5.02 7.30 -21.74
CA LYS A 130 5.58 8.61 -22.03
C LYS A 130 6.35 8.53 -23.35
N HIS A 131 5.80 9.16 -24.37
CA HIS A 131 6.54 9.40 -25.60
C HIS A 131 7.47 10.61 -25.40
N TYR A 132 8.65 10.57 -26.03
CA TYR A 132 9.60 11.71 -26.01
C TYR A 132 8.92 13.01 -26.48
N PHE A 133 8.02 12.89 -27.47
CA PHE A 133 7.08 13.94 -27.86
C PHE A 133 5.81 13.30 -28.44
N ASN A 134 4.70 14.04 -28.40
CA ASN A 134 3.45 13.61 -29.03
C ASN A 134 3.50 13.92 -30.54
N LEU A 135 3.30 12.91 -31.38
CA LEU A 135 3.33 13.04 -32.84
C LEU A 135 2.22 13.95 -33.39
N ASP A 136 1.04 13.96 -32.75
CA ASP A 136 -0.14 14.72 -33.20
C ASP A 136 0.09 16.22 -33.16
N ILE A 137 0.83 16.70 -32.16
CA ILE A 137 1.18 18.12 -32.01
C ILE A 137 2.51 18.49 -32.68
N ASN A 138 3.20 17.52 -33.28
CA ASN A 138 4.49 17.69 -33.96
C ASN A 138 4.42 17.33 -35.45
N ALA A 139 3.40 17.85 -36.16
CA ALA A 139 3.14 17.55 -37.57
C ALA A 139 4.33 17.81 -38.52
N ARG A 140 5.24 18.73 -38.18
CA ARG A 140 6.47 18.95 -38.97
C ARG A 140 7.40 17.74 -38.97
N TYR A 141 7.43 16.97 -37.89
CA TYR A 141 8.24 15.76 -37.80
C TYR A 141 7.68 14.65 -38.71
N THR A 142 6.36 14.44 -38.69
CA THR A 142 5.69 13.44 -39.55
C THR A 142 5.83 13.77 -41.03
N GLN A 143 5.69 15.05 -41.41
CA GLN A 143 5.90 15.52 -42.79
C GLN A 143 7.32 15.26 -43.32
N ARG A 144 8.35 15.39 -42.45
CA ARG A 144 9.73 15.08 -42.86
C ARG A 144 9.95 13.58 -43.07
N LEU A 145 9.39 12.75 -42.20
CA LEU A 145 9.46 11.28 -42.32
C LEU A 145 8.77 10.78 -43.60
N SER A 146 7.60 11.31 -43.95
CA SER A 146 6.89 10.91 -45.17
C SER A 146 7.63 11.34 -46.44
N ALA A 147 8.26 12.51 -46.44
CA ALA A 147 9.05 13.00 -47.58
C ALA A 147 10.32 12.18 -47.86
N THR A 148 10.84 11.46 -46.86
CA THR A 148 12.01 10.59 -47.03
C THR A 148 11.65 9.21 -47.57
N HIS A 149 10.44 8.71 -47.30
CA HIS A 149 9.97 7.38 -47.73
C HIS A 149 9.24 7.39 -49.09
N GLY A 150 8.89 8.56 -49.63
CA GLY A 150 8.30 8.72 -50.97
C GLY A 150 9.31 8.83 -52.12
N ARG A 151 10.60 8.55 -51.87
CA ARG A 151 11.66 8.49 -52.88
C ARG A 151 12.09 7.04 -53.11
N HIS A 152 11.18 6.21 -53.61
CA HIS A 152 11.47 4.92 -54.24
C HIS A 152 10.48 4.70 -55.38
#